data_AF-A0A1G7PNQ9-F1
#
_entry.id   AF-A0A1G7PNQ9-F1
#
_cell.length_a   1.000
_cell.length_b   1.000
_cell.length_c   1.000
_cell.angle_alpha   90.00
_cell.angle_beta   90.00
_cell.angle_gamma   90.00
#
_symmetry.space_group_name_H-M   'P 1'
#
loop_
_entity.id
_entity.type
_entity.pdbx_description
1 polymer ?
#
loop_
_entity_poly.entity_id
_entity_poly.type
_entity_poly.pdbx_seq_one_letter_code
_entity_poly.pdbx_strand_id
1 'polypeptide(L)'
;MHPYERRRQTALRADQQLITRAAAWLRHDAVQAHYAGALPNPEYAFGLASILDLLARRAEEDDALRDHAVRVCRTMLGDRMDMPATRRTRRR
;
A
#
# COMPACT_ATOMS: atom_id res chain seq x y z
N MET A 1 10.75 -27.36 1.26
CA MET A 1 10.02 -26.12 1.62
C MET A 1 8.83 -26.45 2.52
N HIS A 2 8.97 -26.13 3.80
CA HIS A 2 8.01 -26.40 4.86
C HIS A 2 6.71 -25.57 4.62
N PRO A 3 5.51 -26.08 4.95
CA PRO A 3 4.25 -25.37 4.74
C PRO A 3 4.21 -23.96 5.39
N TYR A 4 4.94 -23.76 6.49
CA TYR A 4 5.11 -22.46 7.13
C TYR A 4 5.84 -21.43 6.23
N GLU A 5 6.93 -21.84 5.59
CA GLU A 5 7.71 -20.99 4.69
C GLU A 5 6.88 -20.54 3.49
N ARG A 6 6.03 -21.43 2.96
CA ARG A 6 5.11 -21.11 1.86
C ARG A 6 4.13 -20.03 2.27
N ARG A 7 3.50 -20.17 3.46
CA ARG A 7 2.56 -19.17 3.97
C ARG A 7 3.22 -17.81 4.17
N ARG A 8 4.44 -17.78 4.74
CA ARG A 8 5.21 -16.54 4.93
C ARG A 8 5.52 -15.88 3.59
N GLN A 9 6.00 -16.65 2.61
CA GLN A 9 6.32 -16.12 1.28
C GLN A 9 5.07 -15.62 0.53
N THR A 10 3.95 -16.31 0.65
CA THR A 10 2.66 -15.86 0.08
C THR A 10 2.20 -14.55 0.72
N ALA A 11 2.29 -14.43 2.05
CA ALA A 11 1.94 -13.19 2.75
C ALA A 11 2.82 -12.02 2.31
N LEU A 12 4.15 -12.22 2.27
CA LEU A 12 5.10 -11.22 1.79
C LEU A 12 4.76 -10.77 0.36
N ARG A 13 4.48 -11.69 -0.56
CA ARG A 13 4.08 -11.35 -1.93
C ARG A 13 2.78 -10.56 -1.99
N ALA A 14 1.79 -10.91 -1.16
CA ALA A 14 0.54 -10.17 -1.10
C ALA A 14 0.76 -8.73 -0.60
N ASP A 15 1.62 -8.54 0.40
CA ASP A 15 1.98 -7.22 0.91
C ASP A 15 2.71 -6.38 -0.15
N GLN A 16 3.68 -6.97 -0.86
CA GLN A 16 4.37 -6.33 -1.98
C GLN A 16 3.40 -5.90 -3.08
N GLN A 17 2.48 -6.78 -3.47
CA GLN A 17 1.46 -6.48 -4.46
C GLN A 17 0.52 -5.34 -4.02
N LEU A 18 0.17 -5.29 -2.74
CA LEU A 18 -0.67 -4.23 -2.19
C LEU A 18 0.02 -2.88 -2.29
N ILE A 19 1.31 -2.80 -1.93
CA ILE A 19 2.10 -1.57 -2.01
C ILE A 19 2.25 -1.13 -3.47
N THR A 20 2.60 -2.04 -4.38
CA THR A 20 2.71 -1.73 -5.82
C THR A 20 1.37 -1.30 -6.42
N ARG A 21 0.26 -1.89 -5.98
CA ARG A 21 -1.09 -1.47 -6.39
C ARG A 21 -1.40 -0.05 -5.93
N ALA A 22 -1.04 0.32 -4.71
CA ALA A 22 -1.20 1.69 -4.21
C ALA A 22 -0.36 2.69 -5.00
N ALA A 23 0.87 2.33 -5.37
CA ALA A 23 1.72 3.14 -6.24
C ALA A 23 1.09 3.34 -7.63
N ALA A 24 0.58 2.28 -8.25
CA ALA A 24 -0.11 2.36 -9.55
C ALA A 24 -1.39 3.21 -9.47
N TRP A 25 -2.18 3.04 -8.41
CA TRP A 25 -3.37 3.85 -8.15
C TRP A 25 -3.02 5.33 -8.02
N LEU A 26 -1.99 5.69 -7.24
CA LEU A 26 -1.57 7.07 -7.04
C LEU A 26 -1.14 7.73 -8.35
N ARG A 27 -0.41 7.02 -9.22
CA ARG A 27 -0.03 7.51 -10.55
C ARG A 27 -1.25 7.75 -11.42
N HIS A 28 -2.19 6.82 -11.44
CA HIS A 28 -3.40 6.93 -12.25
C HIS A 28 -4.26 8.11 -11.80
N ASP A 29 -4.52 8.21 -10.50
CA ASP A 29 -5.32 9.29 -9.90
C ASP A 29 -4.69 10.66 -10.17
N ALA A 30 -3.37 10.79 -10.00
CA ALA A 30 -2.66 12.04 -10.28
C ALA A 30 -2.76 12.46 -11.75
N VAL A 31 -2.69 11.52 -12.69
CA VAL A 31 -2.89 11.80 -14.11
C VAL A 31 -4.31 12.31 -14.37
N GLN A 32 -5.32 11.63 -13.82
CA GLN A 32 -6.72 12.07 -13.97
C GLN A 32 -6.96 13.46 -13.36
N ALA A 33 -6.46 13.70 -12.15
CA ALA A 33 -6.59 14.98 -11.46
C ALA A 33 -5.87 16.12 -12.19
N HIS A 34 -4.71 15.85 -12.80
CA HIS A 34 -4.00 16.82 -13.61
C HIS A 34 -4.76 17.18 -14.88
N TYR A 35 -5.30 16.18 -15.60
CA TYR A 35 -6.15 16.43 -16.77
C TYR A 35 -7.44 17.18 -16.41
N ALA A 36 -7.98 16.97 -15.21
CA ALA A 36 -9.12 17.72 -14.70
C ALA A 36 -8.77 19.15 -14.20
N GLY A 37 -7.49 19.53 -14.23
CA GLY A 37 -7.02 20.83 -13.73
C GLY A 37 -7.00 20.97 -12.20
N ALA A 38 -7.26 19.90 -11.46
CA ALA A 38 -7.31 19.91 -9.99
C ALA A 38 -5.93 19.75 -9.35
N LEU A 39 -4.97 19.12 -10.06
CA LEU A 39 -3.61 18.89 -9.59
C LEU A 39 -2.59 19.53 -10.54
N PRO A 40 -2.01 20.71 -10.21
CA PRO A 40 -1.06 21.39 -11.08
C PRO A 40 0.27 20.63 -11.24
N ASN A 41 0.72 19.94 -10.19
CA ASN A 41 2.04 19.32 -10.11
C ASN A 41 1.92 17.80 -9.84
N PRO A 42 1.61 16.97 -10.86
CA PRO A 42 1.46 15.52 -10.69
C PRO A 42 2.79 14.79 -10.38
N GLU A 43 3.95 15.42 -10.62
CA GLU A 43 5.28 14.88 -10.33
C GLU A 43 5.47 14.50 -8.86
N TYR A 44 4.82 15.18 -7.93
CA TYR A 44 4.88 14.81 -6.52
C TYR A 44 4.24 13.44 -6.26
N ALA A 45 3.13 13.14 -6.92
CA ALA A 45 2.48 11.84 -6.82
C ALA A 45 3.34 10.74 -7.46
N PHE A 46 4.01 11.03 -8.58
CA PHE A 46 4.97 10.10 -9.20
C PHE A 46 6.18 9.84 -8.29
N GLY A 47 6.69 10.86 -7.61
CA GLY A 47 7.75 10.74 -6.62
C GLY A 47 7.35 9.83 -5.46
N LEU A 48 6.19 10.06 -4.85
CA LEU A 48 5.65 9.19 -3.80
C LEU A 48 5.44 7.76 -4.29
N ALA A 49 4.88 7.57 -5.49
CA ALA A 49 4.66 6.24 -6.05
C ALA A 49 5.99 5.48 -6.25
N SER A 50 7.07 6.19 -6.59
CA SER A 50 8.40 5.60 -6.74
C SER A 50 8.99 5.17 -5.38
N ILE A 51 8.71 5.93 -4.32
CA ILE A 51 9.06 5.53 -2.94
C ILE A 51 8.29 4.26 -2.55
N LEU A 52 6.99 4.17 -2.84
CA LEU A 52 6.20 2.97 -2.56
C LEU A 52 6.76 1.73 -3.28
N ASP A 53 7.16 1.87 -4.55
CA ASP A 53 7.79 0.76 -5.29
C ASP A 53 9.14 0.32 -4.67
N LEU A 54 9.92 1.27 -4.15
CA LEU A 54 11.15 0.96 -3.41
C LEU A 54 10.84 0.19 -2.11
N LEU A 55 9.81 0.62 -1.37
CA LEU A 55 9.36 -0.05 -0.14
C LEU A 55 8.87 -1.48 -0.43
N ALA A 56 8.15 -1.70 -1.53
CA ALA A 56 7.72 -3.03 -1.93
C ALA A 56 8.94 -3.97 -2.17
N ARG A 57 9.99 -3.48 -2.82
CA ARG A 57 11.22 -4.26 -3.07
C ARG A 57 11.96 -4.61 -1.78
N ARG A 58 11.92 -3.73 -0.78
CA ARG A 58 12.57 -3.93 0.53
C ARG A 58 11.68 -4.56 1.60
N ALA A 59 10.45 -4.94 1.24
CA ALA A 59 9.48 -5.49 2.18
C ALA A 59 9.95 -6.79 2.89
N GLU A 60 10.91 -7.51 2.32
CA GLU A 60 11.50 -8.72 2.93
C GLU A 60 12.53 -8.40 4.02
N GLU A 61 13.18 -7.25 3.94
CA GLU A 61 14.31 -6.86 4.79
C GLU A 61 13.85 -6.29 6.15
N ASP A 62 12.68 -5.65 6.19
CA ASP A 62 12.16 -4.96 7.37
C ASP A 62 10.65 -5.20 7.53
N ASP A 63 10.30 -6.06 8.49
CA ASP A 63 8.92 -6.42 8.82
C ASP A 63 8.11 -5.20 9.33
N ALA A 64 8.73 -4.33 10.15
CA ALA A 64 8.03 -3.19 10.74
C ALA A 64 7.71 -2.12 9.69
N LEU A 65 8.66 -1.88 8.78
CA LEU A 65 8.48 -0.98 7.65
C LEU A 65 7.42 -1.52 6.69
N ARG A 66 7.46 -2.82 6.34
CA ARG A 66 6.44 -3.47 5.51
C ARG A 66 5.06 -3.31 6.13
N ASP A 67 4.91 -3.66 7.40
CA ASP A 67 3.61 -3.60 8.08
C ASP A 67 3.06 -2.17 8.11
N HIS A 68 3.92 -1.16 8.34
CA HIS A 68 3.50 0.24 8.28
C HIS A 68 3.10 0.68 6.86
N ALA A 69 3.91 0.34 5.86
CA ALA A 69 3.63 0.65 4.46
C ALA A 69 2.30 0.03 3.99
N VAL A 70 2.03 -1.23 4.37
CA VAL A 70 0.76 -1.92 4.08
C VAL A 70 -0.43 -1.18 4.70
N ARG A 71 -0.34 -0.77 5.97
CA ARG A 71 -1.42 -0.01 6.64
C ARG A 71 -1.72 1.31 5.94
N VAL A 72 -0.68 2.05 5.56
CA VAL A 72 -0.82 3.32 4.82
C VAL A 72 -1.45 3.07 3.46
N CYS A 73 -0.96 2.09 2.71
CA CYS A 73 -1.47 1.75 1.38
C CYS A 73 -2.92 1.24 1.41
N ARG A 74 -3.32 0.45 2.42
CA ARG A 74 -4.71 0.06 2.65
C ARG A 74 -5.60 1.27 2.87
N THR A 75 -5.15 2.22 3.69
CA THR A 75 -5.87 3.47 3.95
C THR A 75 -6.02 4.30 2.68
N MET A 76 -4.96 4.44 1.88
CA MET A 76 -4.99 5.13 0.59
C MET A 76 -5.98 4.51 -0.39
N LEU A 77 -6.04 3.17 -0.45
CA LEU A 77 -6.95 2.43 -1.32
C LEU A 77 -8.39 2.35 -0.79
N GLY A 78 -8.70 2.99 0.35
CA GLY A 78 -10.04 3.01 0.93
C GLY A 78 -10.41 1.76 1.73
N ASP A 79 -9.46 0.87 2.00
CA ASP A 79 -9.68 -0.36 2.78
C ASP A 79 -9.64 -0.03 4.29
N ARG A 80 -10.77 0.51 4.78
CA ARG A 80 -10.92 1.08 6.15
C ARG A 80 -10.96 0.04 7.28
N MET A 81 -10.84 -1.25 7.00
CA MET A 81 -10.94 -2.30 8.03
C MET A 81 -9.76 -2.33 9.04
N ASP A 82 -8.63 -1.67 8.73
CA ASP A 82 -7.43 -1.65 9.59
C ASP A 82 -7.24 -0.36 10.41
N MET A 83 -8.22 0.54 10.43
CA MET A 83 -8.19 1.68 11.35
C MET A 83 -8.51 1.21 12.78
N PRO A 84 -7.67 1.51 13.81
CA PRO A 84 -7.96 1.15 15.20
C PRO A 84 -9.33 1.66 15.67
N ALA A 85 -9.75 2.82 15.17
CA ALA A 85 -11.03 3.45 15.51
C ALA A 85 -12.26 2.68 14.95
N THR A 86 -12.08 1.86 13.92
CA THR A 86 -13.17 1.19 13.18
C THR A 86 -13.31 -0.29 13.53
N ARG A 87 -12.51 -0.80 14.47
CA ARG A 87 -12.60 -2.19 14.94
C ARG A 87 -13.93 -2.39 15.68
N ARG A 88 -14.98 -2.75 14.95
CA ARG A 88 -16.29 -3.12 15.50
C ARG A 88 -16.08 -4.18 16.57
N THR A 89 -16.22 -3.77 17.82
CA THR A 89 -16.38 -4.69 18.95
C THR A 89 -17.69 -5.43 18.72
N ARG A 90 -17.61 -6.70 18.31
CA ARG A 90 -18.77 -7.61 18.38
C ARG A 90 -19.12 -7.75 19.86
N ARG A 91 -20.06 -6.94 20.36
CA ARG A 91 -20.74 -7.22 21.62
C ARG A 91 -21.59 -8.46 21.42
N ARG A 92 -21.31 -9.50 22.21
CA ARG A 92 -22.20 -10.64 22.44
C ARG A 92 -23.39 -10.19 23.27
#